data_AF-A0A3L7IX76-F1
#
_entry.id   AF-A0A3L7IX76-F1
#
_cell.length_a   1.000
_cell.length_b   1.000
_cell.length_c   1.000
_cell.angle_alpha   90.00
_cell.angle_beta   90.00
_cell.angle_gamma   90.00
#
_symmetry.space_group_name_H-M   'P 1'
#
loop_
_entity.id
_entity.type
_entity.pdbx_description
1 polymer ?
#
loop_
_entity_poly.entity_id
_entity_poly.type
_entity_poly.pdbx_seq_one_letter_code
_entity_poly.pdbx_strand_id
1 'polypeptide(L)' 'MNAITIRRGLASVGRYVQAVMGDNAYEVYLAHHRSAHPDVPPMPEKEFWRERDDVQDREPQGRCC' A
#
# COMPACT_ATOMS: atom_id res chain seq x y z
N MET A 1 28.24 -12.99 -0.87
CA MET A 1 26.77 -13.21 -0.95
C MET A 1 26.12 -11.84 -1.05
N ASN A 2 25.54 -11.53 -2.21
CA ASN A 2 25.36 -10.16 -2.68
C ASN A 2 24.11 -9.53 -2.06
N ALA A 3 24.31 -8.46 -1.27
CA ALA A 3 23.26 -7.68 -0.61
C ALA A 3 22.16 -7.14 -1.55
N ILE A 4 22.34 -7.21 -2.87
CA ILE A 4 21.38 -6.81 -3.91
C ILE A 4 20.23 -7.81 -4.04
N THR A 5 20.48 -9.10 -3.82
CA THR A 5 19.46 -10.16 -3.96
C THR A 5 18.45 -10.11 -2.81
N ILE A 6 18.91 -9.75 -1.59
CA ILE A 6 18.05 -9.58 -0.41
C ILE A 6 17.03 -8.46 -0.61
N ARG A 7 17.42 -7.35 -1.26
CA ARG A 7 16.55 -6.18 -1.51
C ARG A 7 15.36 -6.53 -2.40
N ARG A 8 15.60 -7.35 -3.43
CA ARG A 8 14.54 -7.82 -4.33
C ARG A 8 13.60 -8.81 -3.64
N GLY A 9 14.14 -9.72 -2.83
CA GLY A 9 13.34 -10.68 -2.05
C GLY A 9 12.41 -10.01 -1.04
N LEU A 10 12.91 -9.00 -0.30
CA LEU A 10 12.11 -8.25 0.67
C LEU A 10 11.05 -7.37 0.00
N ALA A 11 11.34 -6.77 -1.15
CA ALA A 11 10.36 -6.00 -1.91
C ALA A 11 9.20 -6.87 -2.41
N SER A 12 9.47 -8.12 -2.83
CA SER A 12 8.42 -9.07 -3.21
C SER A 12 7.58 -9.54 -2.03
N VAL A 13 8.18 -9.76 -0.85
CA VAL A 13 7.45 -10.12 0.38
C VAL A 13 6.60 -8.95 0.86
N GLY A 14 7.11 -7.73 0.82
CA GLY A 14 6.34 -6.52 1.14
C GLY A 14 5.13 -6.34 0.23
N ARG A 15 5.28 -6.53 -1.08
CA ARG A 15 4.13 -6.51 -2.02
C ARG A 15 3.13 -7.65 -1.79
N TYR A 16 3.61 -8.84 -1.42
CA TYR A 16 2.73 -9.97 -1.14
C TYR A 16 1.92 -9.75 0.15
N VAL A 17 2.58 -9.30 1.22
CA VAL A 17 1.91 -8.94 2.48
C VAL A 17 0.93 -7.79 2.27
N GLN A 18 1.27 -6.78 1.45
CA GLN A 18 0.36 -5.72 1.01
C GLN A 18 -0.91 -6.22 0.32
N ALA A 19 -0.75 -7.24 -0.52
CA ALA A 19 -1.87 -7.82 -1.26
C ALA A 19 -2.75 -8.71 -0.36
N VAL A 20 -2.19 -9.31 0.69
CA VAL A 20 -2.86 -10.32 1.53
C VAL A 20 -3.46 -9.73 2.81
N MET A 21 -2.77 -8.79 3.46
CA MET A 21 -3.21 -8.22 4.74
C MET A 21 -3.79 -6.84 4.50
N GLY A 22 -5.08 -6.80 4.16
CA GLY A 22 -5.83 -5.55 4.02
C GLY A 22 -5.70 -4.60 5.23
N ASP A 23 -5.33 -5.11 6.41
CA ASP A 23 -5.13 -4.36 7.66
C ASP A 23 -3.88 -3.48 7.73
N ASN A 24 -2.81 -3.75 6.95
CA ASN A 24 -1.56 -2.96 7.03
C ASN A 24 -1.31 -2.04 5.82
N ALA A 25 -2.36 -1.76 5.05
CA ALA A 25 -2.29 -0.93 3.86
C ALA A 25 -1.74 0.49 4.13
N TYR A 26 -2.02 1.06 5.31
CA TYR A 26 -1.55 2.40 5.66
C TYR A 26 -0.04 2.45 5.98
N GLU A 27 0.51 1.48 6.72
CA GLU A 27 1.96 1.41 7.00
C GLU A 27 2.78 1.26 5.73
N VAL A 28 2.25 0.49 4.79
CA VAL A 28 2.76 0.31 3.44
C VAL A 28 2.77 1.63 2.69
N TYR A 29 1.65 2.35 2.72
CA TYR A 29 1.53 3.65 2.09
C TYR A 29 2.57 4.61 2.67
N LEU A 30 2.77 4.65 3.99
CA LEU A 30 3.78 5.49 4.62
C LEU A 30 5.21 5.13 4.20
N ALA A 31 5.53 3.84 4.11
CA ALA A 31 6.84 3.38 3.65
C ALA A 31 7.10 3.79 2.20
N HIS A 32 6.10 3.65 1.33
CA HIS A 32 6.17 4.11 -0.06
C HIS A 32 6.27 5.64 -0.15
N HIS A 33 5.44 6.35 0.59
CA HIS A 33 5.38 7.81 0.62
C HIS A 33 6.71 8.42 1.06
N ARG A 34 7.33 7.88 2.12
CA ARG A 34 8.66 8.33 2.58
C ARG A 34 9.75 8.09 1.54
N SER A 35 9.61 7.07 0.70
CA SER A 35 10.56 6.77 -0.38
C SER A 35 10.31 7.60 -1.65
N ALA A 36 9.06 7.89 -1.98
CA ALA A 36 8.67 8.55 -3.23
C ALA A 36 8.54 10.08 -3.06
N HIS A 37 8.11 10.52 -1.89
CA HIS A 37 7.79 11.90 -1.55
C HIS A 37 8.32 12.26 -0.15
N PRO A 38 9.65 12.35 0.02
CA PRO A 38 10.26 12.66 1.32
C PRO A 38 9.92 14.08 1.82
N ASP A 39 9.66 15.02 0.92
CA ASP A 39 9.41 16.43 1.24
C ASP A 39 7.92 16.77 1.44
N VAL A 40 7.04 15.79 1.24
CA VAL A 40 5.59 15.97 1.38
C VAL A 40 5.14 15.25 2.66
N PRO A 41 4.25 15.84 3.47
CA PRO A 41 3.64 15.11 4.57
C PRO A 41 2.68 14.03 4.03
N PRO A 42 2.70 12.81 4.58
CA PRO A 42 1.77 11.76 4.16
C PRO A 42 0.34 12.13 4.53
N MET A 43 -0.61 11.56 3.77
CA MET A 43 -2.04 11.67 4.04
C MET A 43 -2.38 11.08 5.41
N PRO A 44 -3.30 11.69 6.18
CA PRO A 44 -3.80 11.12 7.43
C PRO A 44 -4.49 9.77 7.21
N GLU A 45 -4.30 8.85 8.15
CA GLU A 45 -4.84 7.49 8.11
C GLU A 45 -6.33 7.43 7.78
N LYS A 46 -7.14 8.26 8.44
CA LYS A 46 -8.59 8.30 8.25
C LYS A 46 -8.99 8.69 6.81
N GLU A 47 -8.23 9.57 6.19
CA GLU A 47 -8.49 10.03 4.83
C GLU A 47 -8.07 8.96 3.81
N PHE A 48 -6.95 8.28 4.07
CA PHE A 48 -6.52 7.12 3.28
C PHE A 48 -7.57 6.02 3.25
N TRP A 49 -8.13 5.66 4.41
CA TRP A 49 -9.20 4.64 4.48
C TRP A 49 -10.48 5.12 3.80
N ARG A 50 -10.84 6.39 3.96
CA ARG A 50 -12.02 6.95 3.30
C ARG A 50 -11.89 6.95 1.78
N GLU A 51 -10.75 7.36 1.22
CA GLU A 51 -10.52 7.30 -0.23
C GLU A 51 -10.54 5.85 -0.74
N ARG A 52 -9.97 4.91 0.01
CA ARG A 52 -10.02 3.49 -0.33
C ARG A 52 -11.44 2.97 -0.38
N ASP A 53 -12.24 3.25 0.64
CA ASP A 53 -13.65 2.85 0.70
C ASP A 53 -14.45 3.52 -0.40
N ASP A 54 -14.24 4.83 -0.64
CA ASP A 54 -14.85 5.56 -1.74
C ASP A 54 -14.51 4.93 -3.11
N VAL A 55 -13.27 4.46 -3.30
CA VAL A 55 -12.86 3.76 -4.53
C VAL A 55 -13.55 2.39 -4.63
N GLN A 56 -13.67 1.64 -3.53
CA GLN A 56 -14.41 0.37 -3.50
C GLN A 56 -15.91 0.57 -3.78
N ASP A 57 -16.50 1.64 -3.26
CA ASP A 57 -17.91 2.00 -3.46
C ASP A 57 -18.17 2.51 -4.89
N ARG A 58 -17.26 3.32 -5.45
CA ARG A 58 -17.39 3.89 -6.80
C ARG A 58 -17.07 2.90 -7.91
N GLU A 59 -16.18 1.94 -7.65
CA GLU A 59 -15.84 0.86 -8.59
C GLU A 59 -16.32 -0.50 -8.05
N PRO A 60 -17.64 -0.77 -8.08
CA PRO A 60 -18.21 -2.03 -7.60
C PRO A 60 -17.96 -3.18 -8.60
N GLN A 61 -16.83 -3.20 -9.31
CA GLN A 61 -16.48 -4.07 -10.44
C GLN A 61 -16.43 -5.59 -10.13
N GLY A 62 -16.95 -6.01 -8.98
CA GLY A 62 -17.27 -7.40 -8.63
C GLY A 62 -18.76 -7.68 -8.38
N ARG A 63 -19.69 -6.72 -8.46
CA ARG A 63 -21.13 -6.98 -8.45
C ARG A 63 -21.64 -7.19 -9.88
N CYS A 64 -21.12 -8.21 -10.55
CA CYS A 64 -21.91 -8.88 -11.57
C CYS A 64 -22.67 -10.00 -10.85
N CYS A 65 -23.88 -9.68 -10.41
CA CYS A 65 -25.07 -10.54 -10.26
C CYS A 65 -26.16 -9.76 -9.53
#